data_AF-A0A2V5UPP8-F1
#
_entry.id   AF-A0A2V5UPP8-F1
#
_cell.length_a   1.000
_cell.length_b   1.000
_cell.length_c   1.000
_cell.angle_alpha   90.00
_cell.angle_beta   90.00
_cell.angle_gamma   90.00
#
_symmetry.space_group_name_H-M   'P 1'
#
loop_
_entity.id
_entity.type
_entity.pdbx_description
1 polymer ?
#
loop_
_entity_poly.entity_id
_entity_poly.type
_entity_poly.pdbx_seq_one_letter_code
_entity_poly.pdbx_strand_id
1 'polypeptide(L)'
;MSSFREMFGQLLHATGQSRAPKTVEIDGWFIFAEGLLILLSPQPIAGLLHFGPLSHDGLTFLHSAGVLVAGIGMLYFVSGRMNAEGFVFATLLDRPLVPPIMAGLWYSGKVPGLLALVFAAQELGSFLWTLLTWRADLRGE
;
A
#
# COMPACT_ATOMS: atom_id res chain seq x y z
N MET A 1 -9.96 -2.98 30.74
CA MET A 1 -10.89 -3.52 29.71
C MET A 1 -11.56 -2.44 28.85
N SER A 2 -11.35 -1.13 29.08
CA SER A 2 -11.83 -0.05 28.21
C SER A 2 -11.06 0.04 26.87
N SER A 3 -9.74 -0.16 26.90
CA SER A 3 -8.85 -0.02 25.74
C SER A 3 -9.25 -0.88 24.53
N PHE A 4 -9.57 -2.17 24.71
CA PHE A 4 -9.92 -3.02 23.56
C PHE A 4 -11.22 -2.59 22.88
N ARG A 5 -12.23 -2.17 23.66
CA ARG A 5 -13.52 -1.71 23.14
C ARG A 5 -13.39 -0.38 22.41
N GLU A 6 -12.54 0.51 22.90
CA GLU A 6 -12.21 1.78 22.23
C GLU A 6 -11.45 1.55 20.92
N MET A 7 -10.45 0.67 20.91
CA MET A 7 -9.73 0.28 19.69
C MET A 7 -10.68 -0.35 18.66
N PHE A 8 -11.56 -1.25 19.09
CA PHE A 8 -12.57 -1.86 18.21
C PHE A 8 -13.58 -0.84 17.70
N GLY A 9 -13.95 0.14 18.55
CA GLY A 9 -14.78 1.27 18.19
C GLY A 9 -14.15 2.14 17.11
N GLN A 10 -12.87 2.50 17.26
CA GLN A 10 -12.09 3.24 16.28
C GLN A 10 -11.95 2.45 14.97
N LEU A 11 -11.66 1.15 15.04
CA LEU A 11 -11.60 0.29 13.87
C LEU A 11 -12.93 0.28 13.09
N LEU A 12 -14.08 0.26 13.77
CA LEU A 12 -15.41 0.17 13.16
C LEU A 12 -16.02 1.52 12.75
N HIS A 13 -15.74 2.60 13.48
CA HIS A 13 -16.36 3.91 13.23
C HIS A 13 -15.39 5.01 12.78
N ALA A 14 -14.06 4.82 12.83
CA ALA A 14 -13.03 5.86 12.61
C ALA A 14 -13.34 7.18 13.31
N THR A 15 -13.89 7.08 14.52
CA THR A 15 -14.18 8.24 15.35
C THR A 15 -12.90 9.02 15.65
N GLY A 16 -12.80 10.25 15.15
CA GLY A 16 -11.66 11.15 15.36
C GLY A 16 -10.55 11.07 14.31
N GLN A 17 -10.76 10.37 13.17
CA GLN A 17 -9.76 10.27 12.11
C GLN A 17 -9.55 11.62 11.40
N SER A 18 -8.30 12.12 11.38
CA SER A 18 -7.93 13.31 10.60
C SER A 18 -7.74 12.99 9.11
N ARG A 19 -7.39 13.99 8.29
CA ARG A 19 -7.37 13.82 6.83
C ARG A 19 -6.23 12.93 6.37
N ALA A 20 -5.05 13.02 6.98
CA ALA A 20 -3.88 12.23 6.59
C ALA A 20 -4.01 10.71 6.90
N PRO A 21 -4.48 10.27 8.09
CA PRO A 21 -4.76 8.87 8.34
C PRO A 21 -5.81 8.28 7.40
N LYS A 22 -6.75 9.10 6.89
CA LYS A 22 -7.72 8.67 5.89
C LYS A 22 -7.08 8.33 4.54
N THR A 23 -6.07 9.09 4.10
CA THR A 23 -5.36 8.77 2.86
C THR A 23 -4.58 7.48 2.98
N VAL A 24 -3.98 7.22 4.15
CA VAL A 24 -3.31 5.95 4.45
C VAL A 24 -4.28 4.76 4.47
N GLU A 25 -5.49 4.96 5.00
CA GLU A 25 -6.54 3.92 4.97
C GLU A 25 -6.94 3.55 3.53
N ILE A 26 -7.17 4.56 2.69
CA ILE A 26 -7.57 4.37 1.29
C ILE A 26 -6.46 3.66 0.51
N ASP A 27 -5.23 4.10 0.71
CA ASP A 27 -4.05 3.48 0.12
C ASP A 27 -3.88 2.02 0.57
N GLY A 28 -4.13 1.74 1.86
CA GLY A 28 -4.16 0.38 2.38
C GLY A 28 -5.17 -0.53 1.69
N TRP A 29 -6.35 -0.01 1.32
CA TRP A 29 -7.32 -0.76 0.52
C TRP A 29 -6.82 -1.09 -0.88
N PHE A 30 -6.12 -0.15 -1.54
CA PHE A 30 -5.51 -0.41 -2.85
C PHE A 30 -4.44 -1.50 -2.76
N ILE A 31 -3.51 -1.39 -1.80
CA ILE A 31 -2.47 -2.41 -1.57
C ILE A 31 -3.10 -3.76 -1.22
N PHE A 32 -4.16 -3.79 -0.42
CA PHE A 32 -4.87 -5.02 -0.08
C PHE A 32 -5.49 -5.68 -1.32
N ALA A 33 -6.15 -4.88 -2.17
CA ALA A 33 -6.74 -5.37 -3.41
C ALA A 33 -5.67 -5.91 -4.37
N GLU A 34 -4.54 -5.23 -4.51
CA GLU A 34 -3.40 -5.71 -5.29
C GLU A 34 -2.89 -7.06 -4.78
N GLY A 35 -2.68 -7.18 -3.46
CA GLY A 35 -2.25 -8.42 -2.84
C GLY A 35 -3.23 -9.57 -3.08
N LEU A 36 -4.54 -9.30 -2.99
CA LEU A 36 -5.57 -10.28 -3.33
C LEU A 36 -5.55 -10.67 -4.81
N LEU A 37 -5.35 -9.73 -5.73
CA LEU A 37 -5.24 -10.04 -7.16
C LEU A 37 -4.02 -10.92 -7.45
N ILE A 38 -2.87 -10.64 -6.83
CA ILE A 38 -1.66 -11.48 -6.92
C ILE A 38 -1.93 -12.89 -6.38
N LEU A 39 -2.58 -12.97 -5.22
CA LEU A 39 -2.88 -14.24 -4.55
C LEU A 39 -3.88 -15.10 -5.34
N LEU A 40 -4.97 -14.50 -5.84
CA LEU A 40 -6.05 -15.21 -6.51
C LEU A 40 -5.77 -15.48 -7.99
N SER A 41 -4.92 -14.67 -8.62
CA SER A 41 -4.68 -14.71 -10.08
C SER A 41 -3.20 -14.56 -10.44
N PRO A 42 -2.30 -15.43 -9.93
CA PRO A 42 -0.86 -15.29 -10.13
C PRO A 42 -0.42 -15.45 -11.60
N GLN A 43 -1.11 -16.29 -12.39
CA GLN A 43 -0.77 -16.51 -13.81
C GLN A 43 -1.01 -15.27 -14.67
N PRO A 44 -2.20 -14.63 -14.63
CA PRO A 44 -2.40 -13.33 -15.27
C PRO A 44 -1.40 -12.26 -14.83
N ILE A 45 -1.07 -12.22 -13.53
CA ILE A 45 -0.10 -11.26 -13.00
C ILE A 45 1.31 -11.54 -13.53
N ALA A 46 1.73 -12.80 -13.63
CA ALA A 46 3.01 -13.14 -14.25
C ALA A 46 3.07 -12.79 -15.74
N GLY A 47 1.94 -12.94 -16.45
CA GLY A 47 1.79 -12.46 -17.82
C GLY A 47 1.97 -10.94 -17.90
N LEU A 48 1.33 -10.19 -16.99
CA LEU A 48 1.45 -8.74 -16.89
C LEU A 48 2.89 -8.31 -16.58
N LEU A 49 3.58 -9.03 -15.69
CA LEU A 49 4.97 -8.78 -15.29
C LEU A 49 6.02 -9.31 -16.28
N HIS A 50 5.60 -9.95 -17.38
CA HIS A 50 6.48 -10.55 -18.40
C HIS A 50 7.40 -11.67 -17.88
N PHE A 51 7.03 -12.39 -16.81
CA PHE A 51 7.82 -13.49 -16.27
C PHE A 51 7.73 -14.79 -17.06
N GLY A 52 6.87 -14.84 -18.09
CA GLY A 52 6.55 -16.08 -18.81
C GLY A 52 5.69 -17.03 -17.97
N PRO A 53 5.45 -18.27 -18.44
CA PRO A 53 4.70 -19.27 -17.68
C PRO A 53 5.40 -19.59 -16.36
N LEU A 54 4.70 -19.44 -15.24
CA LEU A 54 5.28 -19.72 -13.93
C LEU A 54 5.51 -21.22 -13.74
N SER A 55 6.68 -21.57 -13.20
CA SER A 55 6.92 -22.87 -12.60
C SER A 55 6.11 -23.04 -11.30
N HIS A 56 6.10 -24.26 -10.75
CA HIS A 56 5.49 -24.52 -9.43
C HIS A 56 6.06 -23.62 -8.33
N ASP A 57 7.38 -23.41 -8.33
CA ASP A 57 8.05 -22.54 -7.37
C ASP A 57 7.67 -21.07 -7.59
N GLY A 58 7.56 -20.63 -8.85
CA GLY A 58 7.14 -19.26 -9.19
C GLY A 58 5.70 -18.96 -8.74
N LEU A 59 4.79 -19.94 -8.87
CA LEU A 59 3.43 -19.85 -8.33
C LEU A 59 3.42 -19.72 -6.81
N THR A 60 4.19 -20.58 -6.13
CA THR A 60 4.29 -20.58 -4.67
C THR A 60 4.85 -19.26 -4.15
N PHE A 61 5.86 -18.72 -4.84
CA PHE A 61 6.42 -17.40 -4.56
C PHE A 61 5.38 -16.30 -4.72
N LEU A 62 4.64 -16.24 -5.84
CA LEU A 62 3.63 -15.21 -6.04
C LEU A 62 2.46 -15.32 -5.06
N HIS A 63 2.01 -16.51 -4.68
CA HIS A 63 1.02 -16.65 -3.61
C HIS A 63 1.55 -16.07 -2.29
N SER A 64 2.79 -16.39 -1.93
CA SER A 64 3.42 -15.87 -0.70
C SER A 64 3.57 -14.36 -0.74
N ALA A 65 3.97 -13.81 -1.90
CA ALA A 65 4.03 -12.38 -2.13
C ALA A 65 2.65 -11.73 -2.04
N GLY A 66 1.61 -12.35 -2.62
CA GLY A 66 0.23 -11.86 -2.55
C GLY A 66 -0.29 -11.80 -1.11
N VAL A 67 -0.04 -12.85 -0.30
CA VAL A 67 -0.37 -12.84 1.14
C VAL A 67 0.37 -11.72 1.87
N LEU A 68 1.67 -11.55 1.60
CA LEU A 68 2.47 -10.49 2.20
C LEU A 68 1.92 -9.10 1.86
N VAL A 69 1.69 -8.83 0.57
CA VAL A 69 1.17 -7.54 0.09
C VAL A 69 -0.22 -7.28 0.66
N ALA A 70 -1.11 -8.27 0.67
CA ALA A 70 -2.42 -8.15 1.29
C ALA A 70 -2.31 -7.85 2.79
N GLY A 71 -1.41 -8.53 3.49
CA GLY A 71 -1.12 -8.26 4.91
C GLY A 71 -0.65 -6.83 5.14
N ILE A 72 0.26 -6.31 4.31
CA ILE A 72 0.72 -4.92 4.36
C ILE A 72 -0.45 -3.95 4.12
N GLY A 73 -1.29 -4.19 3.12
CA GLY A 73 -2.47 -3.37 2.87
C GLY A 73 -3.42 -3.33 4.06
N MET A 74 -3.61 -4.48 4.74
CA MET A 74 -4.41 -4.52 5.96
C MET A 74 -3.75 -3.74 7.12
N LEU A 75 -2.42 -3.78 7.25
CA LEU A 75 -1.70 -2.96 8.24
C LEU A 75 -1.89 -1.46 7.99
N TYR A 76 -1.87 -1.04 6.73
CA TYR A 76 -2.14 0.35 6.34
C TYR A 76 -3.59 0.74 6.65
N PHE A 77 -4.55 -0.11 6.28
CA PHE A 77 -5.96 0.09 6.58
C PHE A 77 -6.20 0.26 8.09
N VAL A 78 -5.73 -0.69 8.90
CA VAL A 78 -5.90 -0.67 10.36
C VAL A 78 -5.22 0.57 10.96
N SER A 79 -3.98 0.87 10.54
CA SER A 79 -3.24 2.03 11.05
C SER A 79 -3.93 3.35 10.73
N GLY A 80 -4.49 3.49 9.53
CA GLY A 80 -5.30 4.63 9.13
C GLY A 80 -6.55 4.77 10.01
N ARG A 81 -7.28 3.68 10.25
CA ARG A 81 -8.49 3.65 11.10
C ARG A 81 -8.20 3.95 12.57
N MET A 82 -7.03 3.55 13.04
CA MET A 82 -6.55 3.77 14.40
C MET A 82 -5.93 5.16 14.61
N ASN A 83 -5.93 6.02 13.58
CA ASN A 83 -5.34 7.36 13.63
C ASN A 83 -3.87 7.35 14.10
N ALA A 84 -3.10 6.35 13.65
CA ALA A 84 -1.72 6.15 14.09
C ALA A 84 -0.77 7.14 13.38
N GLU A 85 -0.56 8.32 13.97
CA GLU A 85 0.28 9.38 13.40
C GLU A 85 1.71 8.93 13.06
N GLY A 86 2.33 8.12 13.93
CA GLY A 86 3.66 7.56 13.67
C GLY A 86 3.71 6.67 12.42
N PHE A 87 2.60 5.97 12.12
CA PHE A 87 2.48 5.17 10.91
C PHE A 87 2.31 6.07 9.68
N VAL A 88 1.50 7.13 9.76
CA VAL A 88 1.38 8.11 8.67
C VAL A 88 2.74 8.71 8.32
N PHE A 89 3.53 9.09 9.33
CA PHE A 89 4.90 9.58 9.11
C PHE A 89 5.78 8.52 8.43
N ALA A 90 5.72 7.26 8.87
CA ALA A 90 6.46 6.18 8.23
C ALA A 90 6.07 6.00 6.75
N THR A 91 4.79 6.10 6.41
CA THR A 91 4.35 6.03 5.01
C THR A 91 4.85 7.20 4.16
N LEU A 92 5.02 8.40 4.75
CA LEU A 92 5.63 9.53 4.07
C LEU A 92 7.13 9.34 3.78
N LEU A 93 7.80 8.45 4.52
CA LEU A 93 9.18 8.06 4.26
C LEU A 93 9.27 6.96 3.19
N ASP A 94 8.38 5.97 3.26
CA ASP A 94 8.40 4.77 2.42
C ASP A 94 7.96 5.05 0.97
N ARG A 95 6.80 5.69 0.78
CA ARG A 95 6.17 5.87 -0.54
C ARG A 95 7.04 6.62 -1.56
N PRO A 96 7.81 7.68 -1.20
CA PRO A 96 8.74 8.34 -2.14
C PRO A 96 9.89 7.46 -2.63
N LEU A 97 10.19 6.35 -1.95
CA LEU A 97 11.26 5.43 -2.35
C LEU A 97 10.81 4.50 -3.48
N VAL A 98 9.50 4.27 -3.64
CA VAL A 98 8.97 3.35 -4.64
C VAL A 98 9.27 3.81 -6.08
N PRO A 99 9.09 5.09 -6.47
CA PRO A 99 9.41 5.51 -7.84
C PRO A 99 10.88 5.31 -8.24
N PRO A 100 11.90 5.67 -7.42
CA PRO A 100 13.29 5.33 -7.70
C PRO A 100 13.55 3.81 -7.81
N ILE A 101 12.94 3.00 -6.94
CA ILE A 101 13.06 1.54 -6.99
C ILE A 101 12.47 1.00 -8.30
N MET A 102 11.26 1.43 -8.67
CA MET A 102 10.60 1.03 -9.91
C MET A 102 11.38 1.47 -11.15
N ALA A 103 11.97 2.68 -11.13
CA ALA A 103 12.84 3.15 -12.20
C ALA A 103 14.10 2.27 -12.34
N GLY A 104 14.73 1.87 -11.24
CA GLY A 104 15.87 0.94 -11.26
C GLY A 104 15.50 -0.46 -11.74
N LEU A 105 14.34 -0.97 -11.32
CA LEU A 105 13.82 -2.27 -11.79
C LEU A 105 13.51 -2.25 -13.29
N TRP A 106 12.91 -1.16 -13.79
CA TRP A 106 12.67 -0.96 -15.21
C TRP A 106 13.98 -0.85 -16.00
N TYR A 107 14.93 -0.02 -15.54
CA TYR A 107 16.24 0.14 -16.19
C TYR A 107 17.00 -1.19 -16.29
N SER A 108 16.88 -2.05 -15.27
CA SER A 108 17.48 -3.38 -15.27
C SER A 108 16.68 -4.45 -16.02
N GLY A 109 15.59 -4.08 -16.70
CA GLY A 109 14.75 -4.97 -17.51
C GLY A 109 13.90 -5.96 -16.71
N LYS A 110 13.77 -5.78 -15.38
CA LYS A 110 13.03 -6.71 -14.51
C LYS A 110 11.53 -6.44 -14.45
N VAL A 111 11.11 -5.21 -14.73
CA VAL A 111 9.70 -4.79 -14.70
C VAL A 111 9.37 -4.06 -16.00
N PRO A 112 8.20 -4.33 -16.62
CA PRO A 112 7.75 -3.59 -17.79
C PRO A 112 7.59 -2.09 -17.50
N GLY A 113 8.02 -1.24 -18.42
CA GLY A 113 8.05 0.22 -18.21
C GLY A 113 6.69 0.83 -17.88
N LEU A 114 5.61 0.35 -18.51
CA LEU A 114 4.25 0.81 -18.21
C LEU A 114 3.83 0.47 -16.77
N LEU A 115 4.16 -0.72 -16.29
CA LEU A 115 3.89 -1.13 -14.90
C LEU A 115 4.70 -0.30 -13.92
N ALA A 116 6.00 -0.17 -14.16
CA ALA A 116 6.87 0.66 -13.33
C ALA A 116 6.33 2.11 -13.24
N LEU A 117 5.82 2.65 -14.34
CA LEU A 117 5.24 3.98 -14.41
C LEU A 117 3.90 4.07 -13.67
N VAL A 118 3.00 3.09 -13.80
CA VAL A 118 1.72 3.04 -13.08
C VAL A 118 1.96 2.98 -11.57
N PHE A 119 2.82 2.06 -11.11
CA PHE A 119 3.17 1.96 -9.69
C PHE A 119 3.83 3.24 -9.17
N ALA A 120 4.80 3.79 -9.91
CA ALA A 120 5.45 5.04 -9.53
C ALA A 120 4.45 6.22 -9.44
N ALA A 121 3.51 6.32 -10.37
CA ALA A 121 2.49 7.35 -10.38
C ALA A 121 1.48 7.19 -9.23
N GLN A 122 1.05 5.95 -8.96
CA GLN A 122 0.18 5.62 -7.84
C GLN A 122 0.82 6.03 -6.51
N GLU A 123 2.04 5.56 -6.26
CA GLU A 123 2.76 5.82 -5.01
C GLU A 123 3.11 7.29 -4.83
N LEU A 124 3.55 7.96 -5.89
CA LEU A 124 3.85 9.39 -5.83
C LEU A 124 2.58 10.22 -5.61
N GLY A 125 1.48 9.88 -6.28
CA GLY A 125 0.18 10.54 -6.10
C GLY A 125 -0.34 10.36 -4.68
N SER A 126 -0.30 9.13 -4.16
CA SER A 126 -0.69 8.78 -2.80
C SER A 126 0.17 9.50 -1.74
N PHE A 127 1.49 9.56 -1.98
CA PHE A 127 2.43 10.31 -1.16
C PHE A 127 2.10 11.80 -1.13
N LEU A 128 1.95 12.43 -2.30
CA LEU A 128 1.67 13.87 -2.41
C LEU A 128 0.34 14.22 -1.73
N TRP A 129 -0.69 13.39 -1.92
CA TRP A 129 -1.96 13.58 -1.24
C TRP A 129 -1.79 13.51 0.28
N THR A 130 -1.14 12.46 0.79
CA THR A 130 -0.91 12.27 2.23
C THR A 130 -0.09 13.43 2.82
N LEU A 131 0.95 13.89 2.11
CA LEU A 131 1.79 15.02 2.53
C LEU A 131 1.00 16.33 2.60
N LEU A 132 0.16 16.59 1.60
CA LEU A 132 -0.68 17.79 1.55
C LEU A 132 -1.71 17.80 2.67
N THR A 133 -2.37 16.67 2.93
CA THR A 133 -3.32 16.54 4.04
C THR A 133 -2.62 16.64 5.39
N TRP A 134 -1.46 16.02 5.55
CA TRP A 134 -0.70 16.07 6.80
C TRP A 134 -0.22 17.49 7.12
N ARG A 135 0.27 18.23 6.10
CA ARG A 135 0.62 19.65 6.25
C ARG A 135 -0.57 20.54 6.56
N ALA A 136 -1.75 20.22 6.03
CA ALA A 136 -2.97 20.97 6.32
C ALA A 136 -3.44 20.72 7.76
N ASP A 137 -3.37 19.47 8.23
CA ASP A 137 -3.71 19.11 9.61
C ASP A 137 -2.78 19.85 10.59
N LEU A 138 -1.46 19.88 10.34
CA LEU A 138 -0.48 20.64 11.15
C LEU A 138 -0.67 22.17 11.17
N ARG A 139 -1.42 22.73 10.21
CA ARG A 139 -1.67 24.18 10.11
C ARG A 139 -3.04 24.59 10.66
N GLY A 140 -3.93 23.62 10.88
CA GLY A 140 -5.28 23.82 11.39
C GLY A 140 -5.42 23.59 12.90
N GLU A 141 -4.35 23.12 13.54
CA GLU A 141 -4.13 23.09 14.99
C GLU A 141 -3.37 24.34 15.46
#